data_AF-A0AAW9BXW9-F1
#
_entry.id   AF-A0AAW9BXW9-F1
#
_cell.length_a   1.000
_cell.length_b   1.000
_cell.length_c   1.000
_cell.angle_alpha   90.00
_cell.angle_beta   90.00
_cell.angle_gamma   90.00
#
_symmetry.space_group_name_H-M   'P 1'
#
loop_
_entity.id
_entity.type
_entity.pdbx_description
1 polymer ?
#
loop_
_entity_poly.entity_id
_entity_poly.type
_entity_poly.pdbx_seq_one_letter_code
_entity_poly.pdbx_strand_id
1 'polypeptide(L)'
;HYLFAETTLDLREPSVREVRFESKSTDQLNDELGDVDGNVQVGNLAEISPTVTEETFLKSYRLDQKRRMKSSETHYLDNPLMGMIIQVRRVN
;
A
#
# COMPACT_ATOMS: atom_id res chain seq x y z
N HIS A 1 -10.42 -13.27 -37.40
CA HIS A 1 -10.29 -14.10 -36.18
C HIS A 1 -10.02 -13.19 -35.01
N TYR A 2 -10.78 -13.40 -33.95
CA TYR A 2 -10.62 -12.67 -32.69
C TYR A 2 -10.16 -13.67 -31.63
N LEU A 3 -9.27 -13.20 -30.75
CA LEU A 3 -8.88 -13.89 -29.53
C LEU A 3 -9.46 -13.11 -28.36
N PHE A 4 -10.00 -13.82 -27.37
CA PHE A 4 -10.36 -13.22 -26.10
C PHE A 4 -9.22 -13.49 -25.12
N ALA A 5 -8.60 -12.44 -24.63
CA ALA A 5 -7.55 -12.52 -23.64
C ALA A 5 -8.07 -11.99 -22.30
N GLU A 6 -7.82 -12.78 -21.26
CA GLU A 6 -8.06 -12.43 -19.86
C GLU A 6 -6.70 -12.52 -19.16
N THR A 7 -6.27 -11.44 -18.52
CA THR A 7 -4.93 -11.32 -17.96
C THR A 7 -5.03 -10.69 -16.58
N THR A 8 -4.54 -11.42 -15.59
CA THR A 8 -4.37 -10.97 -14.22
C THR A 8 -2.90 -11.12 -13.83
N LEU A 9 -2.27 -10.02 -13.45
CA LEU A 9 -0.85 -10.00 -13.08
C LEU A 9 -0.63 -9.08 -11.88
N ASP A 10 0.10 -9.60 -10.90
CA ASP A 10 0.50 -8.86 -9.70
C ASP A 10 2.02 -8.71 -9.65
N LEU A 11 2.49 -7.47 -9.81
CA LEU A 11 3.88 -7.10 -9.56
C LEU A 11 4.00 -6.46 -8.19
N ARG A 12 5.05 -6.81 -7.45
CA ARG A 12 5.30 -6.27 -6.11
C ARG A 12 6.67 -5.60 -6.05
N GLU A 13 6.70 -4.43 -5.46
CA GLU A 13 7.91 -3.64 -5.24
C GLU A 13 8.08 -3.37 -3.74
N PRO A 14 9.29 -3.50 -3.17
CA PRO A 14 9.56 -3.08 -1.80
C PRO A 14 9.37 -1.57 -1.67
N SER A 15 8.56 -1.14 -0.70
CA SER A 15 8.22 0.25 -0.46
C SER A 15 8.21 0.53 1.05
N VAL A 16 8.47 1.78 1.43
CA VAL A 16 8.43 2.24 2.82
C VAL A 16 7.21 3.14 2.99
N ARG A 17 6.44 2.96 4.05
CA ARG A 17 5.33 3.86 4.40
C ARG A 17 5.45 4.28 5.85
N GLU A 18 5.22 5.56 6.10
CA GLU A 18 5.03 6.08 7.44
C GLU A 18 3.68 5.62 7.99
N VAL A 19 3.71 4.84 9.06
CA VAL A 19 2.53 4.54 9.86
C VAL A 19 2.55 5.46 11.07
N ARG A 20 1.55 6.34 11.16
CA ARG A 20 1.34 7.19 12.34
C ARG A 20 0.54 6.39 13.35
N PHE A 21 1.12 6.13 14.51
CA PHE A 21 0.35 5.60 15.63
C PHE A 21 -0.42 6.74 16.30
N GLU A 22 -1.67 6.47 16.68
CA GLU A 22 -2.42 7.39 17.53
C GLU A 22 -1.72 7.49 18.90
N SER A 23 -1.55 8.71 19.41
CA SER A 23 -0.95 8.92 20.73
C SER A 23 -1.82 8.27 21.80
N LYS A 24 -1.22 7.44 22.66
CA LYS A 24 -1.90 6.90 23.85
C LYS A 24 -2.50 8.09 24.64
N SER A 25 -3.78 7.98 24.99
CA SER A 25 -4.45 9.01 25.80
C SER A 25 -3.81 9.08 27.19
N THR A 26 -3.79 10.27 27.78
CA THR A 26 -3.19 10.54 29.11
C THR A 26 -3.70 9.58 30.18
N ASP A 27 -4.95 9.15 30.09
CA ASP A 27 -5.57 8.18 31.01
C ASP A 27 -4.89 6.80 30.99
N GLN A 28 -4.36 6.36 29.84
CA GLN A 28 -3.66 5.08 29.72
C GLN A 28 -2.22 5.14 30.29
N LEU A 29 -1.63 6.33 30.38
CA LEU A 29 -0.27 6.52 30.91
C LEU A 29 -0.27 6.63 32.44
N ASN A 30 -1.35 7.15 33.03
CA ASN A 30 -1.52 7.16 34.49
C ASN A 30 -1.62 5.74 35.08
N ASP A 31 -2.22 4.80 34.34
CA ASP A 31 -2.28 3.38 34.73
C ASP A 31 -0.89 2.70 34.69
N GLU A 32 0.01 3.13 33.79
CA GLU A 32 1.36 2.58 33.65
C GLU A 32 2.38 3.19 34.64
N LEU A 33 2.18 4.43 35.11
CA LEU A 33 3.13 5.16 35.97
C LEU A 33 2.77 5.16 37.47
N GLY A 34 1.59 4.66 37.84
CA GLY A 34 1.13 4.59 39.23
C GLY A 34 0.71 5.96 39.78
N ASP A 35 -0.47 5.99 40.40
CA ASP A 35 -1.06 7.17 41.03
C ASP A 35 -0.17 7.67 42.18
N VAL A 36 0.59 8.75 41.95
CA VAL A 36 1.37 9.42 43.00
C VAL A 36 0.50 10.52 43.60
N ASP A 37 -0.03 10.20 44.78
CA ASP A 37 -0.86 11.03 45.65
C ASP A 37 -0.07 12.30 46.10
N GLY A 38 -0.14 13.37 45.31
CA GLY A 38 0.63 14.59 45.56
C GLY A 38 0.18 15.77 44.70
N ASN A 39 -0.34 16.80 45.36
CA ASN A 39 -0.90 18.06 44.87
C ASN A 39 0.06 18.96 44.05
N VAL A 40 0.72 18.43 43.01
CA VAL A 40 1.51 19.21 42.06
C VAL A 40 1.00 18.94 40.66
N GLN A 41 0.00 19.71 40.26
CA GLN A 41 -0.48 19.72 38.88
C GLN A 41 0.52 20.51 38.03
N VAL A 42 1.60 19.83 37.62
CA VAL A 42 2.57 20.33 36.65
C VAL A 42 1.82 20.46 35.33
N GLY A 43 1.51 21.69 34.93
CA GLY A 43 0.67 21.99 33.78
C GLY A 43 1.10 21.24 32.53
N ASN A 44 0.21 20.37 32.05
CA ASN A 44 -0.16 19.96 30.69
C ASN A 44 0.88 20.03 29.52
N LEU A 45 2.18 20.12 29.76
CA LEU A 45 3.20 20.22 28.73
C LEU A 45 3.91 18.88 28.50
N ALA A 46 3.13 17.81 28.41
CA ALA A 46 3.60 16.60 27.73
C ALA A 46 3.26 16.78 26.25
N GLU A 47 4.25 17.24 25.46
CA GLU A 47 4.17 17.28 24.01
C GLU A 47 4.03 15.83 23.50
N ILE A 48 2.78 15.38 23.33
CA ILE A 48 2.45 14.11 22.67
C ILE A 48 2.74 14.25 21.18
N SER A 49 4.02 14.18 20.83
CA SER A 49 4.42 13.99 19.44
C SER A 49 4.00 12.58 19.00
N PRO A 50 3.18 12.43 17.95
CA PRO A 50 2.80 11.13 17.45
C PRO A 50 4.04 10.37 17.00
N THR A 51 4.23 9.15 17.52
CA THR A 51 5.33 8.28 17.11
C THR A 51 5.10 7.86 15.66
N VAL A 52 5.91 8.40 14.75
CA VAL A 52 5.94 7.98 13.34
C VAL A 52 6.94 6.85 13.21
N THR A 53 6.49 5.67 12.79
CA THR A 53 7.38 4.56 12.46
C THR A 53 7.34 4.27 10.97
N GLU A 54 8.51 4.06 10.38
CA GLU A 54 8.63 3.62 9.00
C GLU A 54 8.49 2.09 8.93
N GLU A 55 7.50 1.62 8.17
CA GLU A 55 7.30 0.19 7.91
C GLU A 55 7.66 -0.16 6.46
N THR A 56 8.50 -1.18 6.28
CA THR A 56 8.81 -1.75 4.96
C THR A 56 7.73 -2.75 4.57
N PHE A 57 7.08 -2.55 3.43
CA PHE A 57 6.05 -3.43 2.91
C PHE A 57 6.22 -3.68 1.40
N LEU A 58 5.58 -4.72 0.88
CA LEU A 58 5.52 -4.98 -0.56
C LEU A 58 4.28 -4.31 -1.16
N LYS A 59 4.48 -3.26 -1.95
CA LYS A 59 3.41 -2.58 -2.66
C LYS A 59 3.03 -3.36 -3.92
N SER A 60 1.76 -3.71 -4.06
CA SER A 60 1.26 -4.47 -5.22
C SER A 60 0.73 -3.54 -6.31
N TYR A 61 1.15 -3.81 -7.55
CA TYR A 61 0.68 -3.16 -8.78
C TYR A 61 -0.05 -4.21 -9.62
N ARG A 62 -1.37 -4.20 -9.54
CA ARG A 62 -2.25 -5.15 -10.24
C ARG A 62 -2.57 -4.66 -11.64
N LEU A 63 -2.37 -5.53 -12.62
CA LEU A 63 -2.98 -5.45 -13.94
C LEU A 63 -4.11 -6.46 -13.99
N ASP A 64 -5.31 -5.98 -14.28
CA ASP A 64 -6.49 -6.81 -14.55
C ASP A 64 -7.11 -6.31 -15.86
N GLN A 65 -7.00 -7.12 -16.90
CA GLN A 65 -7.47 -6.76 -18.23
C GLN A 65 -8.23 -7.90 -18.90
N LYS A 66 -9.37 -7.53 -19.49
CA LYS A 66 -10.19 -8.39 -20.33
C LYS A 66 -10.42 -7.72 -21.67
N ARG A 67 -9.90 -8.30 -22.75
CA ARG A 67 -9.90 -7.67 -24.07
C ARG A 67 -10.20 -8.65 -25.20
N ARG A 68 -10.98 -8.19 -26.17
CA ARG A 68 -11.11 -8.84 -27.48
C ARG A 68 -10.02 -8.30 -28.40
N MET A 69 -9.08 -9.16 -28.77
CA MET A 69 -7.94 -8.83 -29.60
C MET A 69 -8.16 -9.35 -31.01
N LYS A 70 -7.86 -8.53 -32.02
CA LYS A 70 -7.89 -8.97 -33.42
C LYS A 70 -6.56 -9.61 -33.78
N SER A 71 -6.64 -10.73 -34.49
CA SER A 71 -5.47 -11.48 -34.96
C SER A 71 -4.63 -10.62 -35.91
N SER A 72 -3.30 -10.72 -35.80
CA SER A 72 -2.29 -9.95 -36.54
C SER A 72 -2.13 -8.48 -36.15
N GLU A 73 -2.71 -8.05 -35.02
CA GLU A 73 -2.50 -6.73 -34.44
C GLU A 73 -1.60 -6.78 -33.20
N THR A 74 -0.89 -5.68 -32.96
CA THR A 74 -0.14 -5.44 -31.73
C THR A 74 -1.05 -4.73 -30.74
N HIS A 75 -1.14 -5.28 -29.52
CA HIS A 75 -1.95 -4.73 -28.45
C HIS A 75 -1.03 -4.32 -27.30
N TYR A 76 -1.36 -3.19 -26.68
CA TYR A 76 -0.70 -2.66 -25.51
C TYR A 76 -1.54 -3.00 -24.28
N LEU A 77 -0.89 -3.53 -23.25
CA LEU A 77 -1.44 -3.76 -21.93
C LEU A 77 -0.52 -3.03 -20.94
N ASP A 78 -1.02 -1.96 -20.34
CA ASP A 78 -0.21 -1.14 -19.43
C ASP A 78 -0.38 -1.65 -17.99
N ASN A 79 0.73 -2.06 -17.36
CA ASN A 79 0.82 -2.19 -15.91
C ASN A 79 1.51 -0.91 -15.37
N PRO A 80 1.09 -0.37 -14.21
CA PRO A 80 1.68 0.86 -13.66
C PRO A 80 3.20 0.80 -13.46
N LEU A 81 3.75 -0.40 -13.23
CA LEU A 81 5.17 -0.65 -13.04
C LEU A 81 5.89 -1.07 -14.33
N MET A 82 5.17 -1.66 -15.29
CA MET A 82 5.75 -2.11 -16.55
C MET A 82 4.76 -2.03 -17.73
N GLY A 83 5.23 -1.58 -18.89
CA GLY A 83 4.45 -1.72 -20.14
C GLY A 83 4.56 -3.14 -20.68
N MET A 84 3.45 -3.72 -21.13
CA MET A 84 3.46 -5.01 -21.83
C MET A 84 2.91 -4.84 -23.25
N ILE A 85 3.62 -5.40 -24.23
CA ILE A 85 3.21 -5.42 -25.63
C ILE A 85 2.99 -6.86 -26.04
N ILE A 86 1.80 -7.16 -26.58
CA ILE A 86 1.45 -8.51 -27.04
C ILE A 86 1.10 -8.46 -28.52
N GLN A 87 1.72 -9.35 -29.29
CA GLN A 87 1.35 -9.60 -30.68
C GLN A 87 0.62 -10.93 -30.80
N VAL A 88 -0.62 -10.90 -31.26
CA VAL A 88 -1.41 -12.11 -31.47
C VAL A 88 -1.20 -12.62 -32.88
N ARG A 89 -0.56 -13.79 -33.01
CA ARG A 89 -0.24 -14.43 -34.29
C ARG A 89 -0.97 -15.76 -34.41
N ARG A 90 -1.33 -16.15 -35.64
CA ARG A 90 -1.73 -17.53 -35.90
C ARG A 90 -0.47 -18.37 -36.00
N VAL A 91 -0.54 -19.57 -35.45
CA VAL A 91 0.46 -20.61 -35.68
C VAL A 91 -0.07 -21.45 -36.84
N ASN A 92 0.71 -21.56 -37.91
CA ASN A 92 0.41 -22.40 -39.06
C ASN A 92 1.06 -23.77 -38.90
#